data_AF-A0A6G7WGG9-F1
#
_entry.id   AF-A0A6G7WGG9-F1
#
_cell.length_a   1.000
_cell.length_b   1.000
_cell.length_c   1.000
_cell.angle_alpha   90.00
_cell.angle_beta   90.00
_cell.angle_gamma   90.00
#
_symmetry.space_group_name_H-M   'P 1'
#
loop_
_entity.id
_entity.type
_entity.pdbx_description
1 polymer ?
#
loop_
_entity_poly.entity_id
_entity_poly.type
_entity_poly.pdbx_seq_one_letter_code
_entity_poly.pdbx_strand_id
1 'polypeptide(L)'
;MARSRNMKAMPCAPLSENAVKENWSGKLGDGGGGSTKFTLLGYIQAGLPKELQLFKPGDDPESDEPELTLDFKLSAPVTEVKLGGLPLEELLGTYSATFTFEGETDTYNFTFMYYEGQLVFKPESDGFGSAFLLLPGPYEYDPATATATYEAETEYWSLSAHVRFIYEEGTVRFSSDSTLEDIEEGRTVTTYGEGTKID
;
A
#
# COMPACT_ATOMS: atom_id res chain seq x y z
N MET A 1 49.29 -33.57 -23.84
CA MET A 1 47.81 -33.49 -23.95
C MET A 1 47.23 -33.35 -22.55
N ALA A 2 46.86 -32.14 -22.13
CA ALA A 2 46.18 -31.91 -20.86
C ALA A 2 44.67 -32.05 -21.10
N ARG A 3 44.04 -33.09 -20.54
CA ARG A 3 42.57 -33.19 -20.50
C ARG A 3 42.06 -32.15 -19.51
N SER A 4 41.30 -31.16 -19.95
CA SER A 4 40.56 -30.27 -19.04
C SER A 4 39.60 -31.14 -18.23
N ARG A 5 39.76 -31.11 -16.91
CA ARG A 5 38.85 -31.81 -15.98
C ARG A 5 37.68 -30.88 -15.73
N ASN A 6 36.67 -30.91 -16.58
CA ASN A 6 35.47 -30.11 -16.39
C ASN A 6 34.71 -30.67 -15.16
N MET A 7 34.61 -29.88 -14.09
CA MET A 7 33.80 -30.19 -12.90
C MET A 7 32.34 -30.43 -13.32
N LYS A 8 31.75 -31.51 -12.82
CA LYS A 8 30.39 -31.93 -13.17
C LYS A 8 29.49 -31.83 -11.94
N ALA A 9 28.22 -31.53 -12.22
CA ALA A 9 27.10 -31.49 -11.29
C ALA A 9 27.15 -30.34 -10.28
N MET A 10 26.31 -29.34 -10.55
CA MET A 10 25.84 -28.33 -9.62
C MET A 10 24.39 -28.63 -9.22
N PRO A 11 24.08 -29.66 -8.41
CA PRO A 11 22.71 -29.88 -7.99
C PRO A 11 22.31 -28.86 -6.91
N CYS A 12 21.11 -28.34 -7.07
CA CYS A 12 20.43 -27.59 -6.01
C CYS A 12 19.82 -28.60 -5.02
N ALA A 13 19.91 -28.34 -3.71
CA ALA A 13 19.42 -29.24 -2.66
C ALA A 13 18.78 -28.48 -1.49
N PRO A 14 17.91 -29.13 -0.68
CA PRO A 14 17.27 -30.41 -0.97
C PRO A 14 16.23 -30.26 -2.10
N LEU A 15 15.94 -31.37 -2.79
CA LEU A 15 14.86 -31.43 -3.77
C LEU A 15 13.70 -32.26 -3.23
N SER A 16 12.48 -31.86 -3.56
CA SER A 16 11.27 -32.66 -3.30
C SER A 16 11.24 -33.91 -4.18
N GLU A 17 10.45 -34.91 -3.80
CA GLU A 17 10.20 -36.12 -4.62
C GLU A 17 9.58 -35.80 -5.99
N ASN A 18 8.91 -34.65 -6.10
CA ASN A 18 8.23 -34.20 -7.32
C ASN A 18 9.13 -33.34 -8.21
N ALA A 19 10.37 -33.08 -7.79
CA ALA A 19 11.31 -32.29 -8.56
C ALA A 19 11.85 -33.10 -9.76
N VAL A 20 11.83 -32.50 -10.95
CA VAL A 20 12.56 -33.01 -12.11
C VAL A 20 14.04 -32.69 -11.92
N LYS A 21 14.83 -33.64 -11.37
CA LYS A 21 16.22 -33.45 -10.94
C LYS A 21 17.15 -32.90 -12.03
N GLU A 22 16.88 -33.23 -13.29
CA GLU A 22 17.62 -32.75 -14.44
C GLU A 22 17.53 -31.23 -14.61
N ASN A 23 16.42 -30.61 -14.21
CA ASN A 23 16.23 -29.15 -14.27
C ASN A 23 16.96 -28.40 -13.14
N TRP A 24 17.40 -29.13 -12.11
CA TRP A 24 18.06 -28.59 -10.93
C TRP A 24 19.53 -28.97 -10.83
N SER A 25 20.08 -29.55 -11.91
CA SER A 25 21.48 -29.93 -12.03
C SER A 25 22.10 -29.31 -13.28
N GLY A 26 23.40 -29.04 -13.23
CA GLY A 26 24.13 -28.42 -14.34
C GLY A 26 25.60 -28.80 -14.35
N LYS A 27 26.32 -28.40 -15.40
CA LYS A 27 27.78 -28.49 -15.48
C LYS A 27 28.38 -27.09 -15.42
N LEU A 28 29.51 -26.98 -14.74
CA LEU A 28 30.31 -25.77 -14.79
C LEU A 28 30.90 -25.61 -16.20
N GLY A 29 30.83 -24.39 -16.74
CA GLY A 29 31.52 -24.03 -17.96
C GLY A 29 33.04 -24.00 -17.76
N ASP A 30 33.80 -23.92 -18.87
CA ASP A 30 35.27 -23.99 -18.85
C ASP A 30 35.96 -22.89 -18.03
N GLY A 31 35.23 -21.81 -17.68
CA GLY A 31 35.67 -20.73 -16.79
C GLY A 31 35.21 -20.84 -15.33
N GLY A 32 34.64 -21.97 -14.90
CA GLY A 32 34.14 -22.16 -13.53
C GLY A 32 32.83 -21.43 -13.21
N GLY A 33 32.14 -20.90 -14.22
CA GLY A 33 30.81 -20.28 -14.08
C GLY A 33 29.68 -21.16 -14.61
N GLY A 34 28.48 -21.00 -14.03
CA GLY A 34 27.24 -21.64 -14.47
C GLY A 34 26.05 -20.70 -14.31
N SER A 35 24.98 -20.94 -15.06
CA SER A 35 23.73 -20.20 -14.92
C SER A 35 22.55 -21.16 -14.92
N THR A 36 21.62 -20.99 -14.00
CA THR A 36 20.33 -21.68 -13.99
C THR A 36 19.18 -20.68 -14.06
N LYS A 37 18.05 -21.11 -14.59
CA LYS A 37 16.81 -20.31 -14.68
C LYS A 37 15.65 -21.19 -14.26
N PHE A 38 14.81 -20.67 -13.40
CA PHE A 38 13.59 -21.32 -12.95
C PHE A 38 12.51 -20.27 -12.69
N THR A 39 11.25 -20.69 -12.65
CA THR A 39 10.14 -19.86 -12.19
C THR A 39 10.01 -19.97 -10.67
N LEU A 40 9.39 -18.96 -10.02
CA LEU A 40 9.10 -19.04 -8.59
C LEU A 40 8.23 -20.28 -8.26
N LEU A 41 7.26 -20.60 -9.11
CA LEU A 41 6.46 -21.81 -8.97
C LEU A 41 7.30 -23.09 -9.06
N GLY A 42 8.20 -23.17 -10.04
CA GLY A 42 9.12 -24.30 -10.18
C GLY A 42 10.02 -24.48 -8.95
N TYR A 43 10.51 -23.38 -8.39
CA TYR A 43 11.29 -23.37 -7.14
C TYR A 43 10.51 -23.92 -5.93
N ILE A 44 9.24 -23.53 -5.79
CA ILE A 44 8.35 -24.04 -4.74
C ILE A 44 8.08 -25.54 -4.93
N GLN A 45 7.73 -25.95 -6.16
CA GLN A 45 7.45 -27.36 -6.47
C GLN A 45 8.67 -28.26 -6.24
N ALA A 46 9.87 -27.74 -6.48
CA ALA A 46 11.12 -28.43 -6.24
C ALA A 46 11.49 -28.58 -4.76
N GLY A 47 10.70 -28.05 -3.83
CA GLY A 47 10.96 -28.17 -2.39
C GLY A 47 11.82 -27.06 -1.80
N LEU A 48 11.88 -25.89 -2.45
CA LEU A 48 12.63 -24.72 -1.98
C LEU A 48 14.12 -25.01 -1.74
N PRO A 49 14.84 -25.49 -2.77
CA PRO A 49 16.26 -25.78 -2.63
C PRO A 49 17.02 -24.54 -2.18
N LYS A 50 17.94 -24.70 -1.24
CA LYS A 50 18.66 -23.62 -0.55
C LYS A 50 20.18 -23.80 -0.56
N GLU A 51 20.65 -24.90 -1.12
CA GLU A 51 22.06 -25.27 -1.22
C GLU A 51 22.42 -25.52 -2.68
N LEU A 52 23.62 -25.11 -3.07
CA LEU A 52 24.27 -25.50 -4.31
C LEU A 52 25.44 -26.42 -3.94
N GLN A 53 25.39 -27.66 -4.40
CA GLN A 53 26.44 -28.64 -4.14
C GLN A 53 27.36 -28.76 -5.36
N LEU A 54 28.63 -29.08 -5.14
CA LEU A 54 29.66 -29.22 -6.18
C LEU A 54 30.40 -30.53 -5.98
N PHE A 55 30.53 -31.30 -7.05
CA PHE A 55 31.11 -32.64 -7.04
C PHE A 55 32.37 -32.71 -7.90
N LYS A 56 33.26 -33.66 -7.61
CA LYS A 56 34.44 -33.86 -8.45
C LYS A 56 34.03 -34.48 -9.78
N PRO A 57 34.85 -34.30 -10.84
CA PRO A 57 34.64 -34.99 -12.10
C PRO A 57 34.64 -36.51 -11.92
N GLY A 58 33.48 -37.15 -12.08
CA GLY A 58 33.32 -38.60 -12.02
C GLY A 58 32.49 -39.08 -10.83
N ASP A 59 32.27 -38.23 -9.84
CA ASP A 59 31.40 -38.52 -8.69
C ASP A 59 29.93 -38.60 -9.13
N ASP A 60 29.16 -39.44 -8.44
CA ASP A 60 27.72 -39.62 -8.56
C ASP A 60 27.01 -38.79 -7.47
N PRO A 61 26.28 -37.71 -7.82
CA PRO A 61 25.59 -36.85 -6.85
C PRO A 61 24.53 -37.54 -5.99
N GLU A 62 24.10 -38.76 -6.35
CA GLU A 62 23.11 -39.52 -5.57
C GLU A 62 23.75 -40.40 -4.49
N SER A 63 25.06 -40.67 -4.58
CA SER A 63 25.74 -41.62 -3.69
C SER A 63 27.05 -41.12 -3.10
N ASP A 64 27.74 -40.20 -3.77
CA ASP A 64 28.98 -39.59 -3.30
C ASP A 64 28.71 -38.30 -2.50
N GLU A 65 29.68 -37.90 -1.67
CA GLU A 65 29.61 -36.64 -0.92
C GLU A 65 30.09 -35.44 -1.77
N PRO A 66 29.44 -34.27 -1.65
CA PRO A 66 29.89 -33.07 -2.36
C PRO A 66 31.23 -32.58 -1.84
N GLU A 67 32.08 -32.08 -2.75
CA GLU A 67 33.33 -31.41 -2.40
C GLU A 67 33.10 -30.01 -1.81
N LEU A 68 32.02 -29.33 -2.23
CA LEU A 68 31.63 -28.04 -1.68
C LEU A 68 30.11 -27.89 -1.67
N THR A 69 29.57 -27.37 -0.57
CA THR A 69 28.16 -26.97 -0.44
C THR A 69 28.09 -25.48 -0.15
N LEU A 70 27.28 -24.75 -0.92
CA LEU A 70 27.08 -23.31 -0.80
C LEU A 70 25.62 -23.02 -0.50
N ASP A 71 25.35 -22.37 0.62
CA ASP A 71 24.01 -21.88 0.94
C ASP A 71 23.65 -20.66 0.10
N PHE A 72 22.41 -20.59 -0.36
CA PHE A 72 21.84 -19.41 -0.98
C PHE A 72 20.42 -19.15 -0.46
N LYS A 73 19.99 -17.88 -0.49
CA LYS A 73 18.63 -17.48 -0.16
C LYS A 73 17.99 -16.81 -1.36
N LEU A 74 16.88 -17.35 -1.82
CA LEU A 74 16.03 -16.68 -2.80
C LEU A 74 15.03 -15.77 -2.08
N SER A 75 15.00 -14.49 -2.43
CA SER A 75 13.98 -13.56 -1.96
C SER A 75 13.05 -13.26 -3.13
N ALA A 76 11.77 -13.61 -3.00
CA ALA A 76 10.78 -13.25 -4.00
C ALA A 76 10.61 -11.71 -4.03
N PRO A 77 10.37 -11.11 -5.21
CA PRO A 77 9.96 -9.72 -5.28
C PRO A 77 8.64 -9.54 -4.54
N VAL A 78 8.60 -8.57 -3.62
CA VAL A 78 7.38 -8.19 -2.93
C VAL A 78 6.66 -7.16 -3.79
N THR A 79 5.46 -7.51 -4.26
CA THR A 79 4.55 -6.55 -4.91
C THR A 79 3.48 -6.18 -3.89
N GLU A 80 3.53 -4.95 -3.39
CA GLU A 80 2.46 -4.38 -2.56
C GLU A 80 1.32 -3.92 -3.48
N VAL A 81 0.12 -4.48 -3.28
CA VAL A 81 -1.10 -4.03 -3.93
C VAL A 81 -1.92 -3.30 -2.87
N LYS A 82 -1.97 -1.98 -2.94
CA LYS A 82 -2.82 -1.18 -2.05
C LYS A 82 -4.28 -1.34 -2.51
N LEU A 83 -5.09 -2.00 -1.69
CA LEU A 83 -6.52 -2.15 -1.90
C LEU A 83 -7.24 -1.07 -1.07
N GLY A 84 -7.78 -0.06 -1.75
CA GLY A 84 -8.42 1.09 -1.09
C GLY A 84 -7.42 2.16 -0.64
N GLY A 85 -7.98 3.28 -0.18
CA GLY A 85 -7.23 4.47 0.23
C GLY A 85 -7.07 5.51 -0.87
N LEU A 86 -6.72 6.73 -0.47
CA LEU A 86 -6.43 7.87 -1.35
C LEU A 86 -5.19 8.58 -0.78
N PRO A 87 -4.15 8.85 -1.57
CA PRO A 87 -3.04 9.68 -1.10
C PRO A 87 -3.51 11.08 -0.73
N LEU A 88 -2.87 11.71 0.27
CA LEU A 88 -3.19 13.07 0.68
C LEU A 88 -3.04 14.05 -0.48
N GLU A 89 -2.08 13.84 -1.37
CA GLU A 89 -1.83 14.74 -2.50
C GLU A 89 -3.00 14.75 -3.50
N GLU A 90 -3.71 13.63 -3.64
CA GLU A 90 -4.84 13.50 -4.56
C GLU A 90 -6.09 14.23 -4.05
N LEU A 91 -6.26 14.36 -2.73
CA LEU A 91 -7.41 15.05 -2.14
C LEU A 91 -7.26 16.58 -2.13
N LEU A 92 -6.05 17.14 -2.19
CA LEU A 92 -5.87 18.59 -2.13
C LEU A 92 -6.46 19.26 -3.38
N GLY A 93 -7.14 20.39 -3.19
CA GLY A 93 -7.78 21.14 -4.26
C GLY A 93 -9.15 21.69 -3.87
N THR A 94 -9.84 22.24 -4.85
CA THR A 94 -11.13 22.90 -4.69
C THR A 94 -12.27 21.93 -4.96
N TYR A 95 -13.28 21.95 -4.11
CA TYR A 95 -14.47 21.12 -4.20
C TYR A 95 -15.71 21.99 -4.24
N SER A 96 -16.64 21.65 -5.13
CA SER A 96 -18.01 22.14 -5.07
C SER A 96 -18.80 21.18 -4.18
N ALA A 97 -19.30 21.67 -3.05
CA ALA A 97 -19.95 20.88 -2.04
C ALA A 97 -21.35 21.40 -1.70
N THR A 98 -22.29 20.49 -1.61
CA THR A 98 -23.69 20.73 -1.33
C THR A 98 -24.01 20.25 0.08
N PHE A 99 -24.60 21.14 0.89
CA PHE A 99 -24.96 20.85 2.27
C PHE A 99 -26.47 20.93 2.43
N THR A 100 -27.01 20.06 3.27
CA THR A 100 -28.43 20.09 3.62
C THR A 100 -28.58 20.43 5.10
N PHE A 101 -29.29 21.52 5.39
CA PHE A 101 -29.57 21.98 6.73
C PHE A 101 -31.05 22.38 6.83
N GLU A 102 -31.77 21.83 7.82
CA GLU A 102 -33.20 22.09 8.05
C GLU A 102 -34.13 21.93 6.82
N GLY A 103 -33.72 21.11 5.85
CA GLY A 103 -34.48 20.85 4.61
C GLY A 103 -34.20 21.84 3.47
N GLU A 104 -33.33 22.81 3.69
CA GLU A 104 -32.76 23.67 2.65
C GLU A 104 -31.40 23.14 2.21
N THR A 105 -31.08 23.35 0.94
CA THR A 105 -29.86 22.84 0.32
C THR A 105 -29.13 23.97 -0.39
N ASP A 106 -27.88 24.20 0.00
CA ASP A 106 -27.01 25.21 -0.59
C ASP A 106 -25.68 24.60 -1.03
N THR A 107 -25.10 25.16 -2.09
CA THR A 107 -23.82 24.73 -2.64
C THR A 107 -22.77 25.81 -2.46
N TYR A 108 -21.60 25.40 -1.97
CA TYR A 108 -20.45 26.26 -1.73
C TYR A 108 -19.16 25.60 -2.20
N ASN A 109 -18.15 26.42 -2.49
CA ASN A 109 -16.82 25.92 -2.81
C ASN A 109 -15.93 25.92 -1.56
N PHE A 110 -15.20 24.83 -1.38
CA PHE A 110 -14.23 24.63 -0.30
C PHE A 110 -12.91 24.15 -0.87
N THR A 111 -11.81 24.68 -0.33
CA THR A 111 -10.46 24.26 -0.68
C THR A 111 -9.87 23.40 0.43
N PHE A 112 -9.47 22.19 0.05
CA PHE A 112 -8.73 21.24 0.87
C PHE A 112 -7.25 21.51 0.64
N MET A 113 -6.53 21.92 1.69
CA MET A 113 -5.14 22.34 1.57
C MET A 113 -4.29 21.85 2.73
N TYR A 114 -3.00 21.67 2.45
CA TYR A 114 -2.01 21.37 3.48
C TYR A 114 -1.35 22.67 3.92
N TYR A 115 -1.65 23.11 5.14
CA TYR A 115 -1.18 24.37 5.72
C TYR A 115 -0.44 24.08 7.03
N GLU A 116 0.79 24.58 7.15
CA GLU A 116 1.64 24.42 8.35
C GLU A 116 1.76 22.97 8.87
N GLY A 117 1.75 21.97 7.97
CA GLY A 117 1.88 20.56 8.34
C GLY A 117 0.56 19.88 8.69
N GLN A 118 -0.58 20.54 8.48
CA GLN A 118 -1.90 20.03 8.80
C GLN A 118 -2.83 20.11 7.60
N LEU A 119 -3.72 19.14 7.48
CA LEU A 119 -4.83 19.22 6.53
C LEU A 119 -5.88 20.17 7.11
N VAL A 120 -6.25 21.18 6.34
CA VAL A 120 -7.26 22.18 6.72
C VAL A 120 -8.25 22.40 5.60
N PHE A 121 -9.42 22.90 5.95
CA PHE A 121 -10.46 23.31 5.00
C PHE A 121 -10.68 24.81 5.06
N LYS A 122 -10.84 25.40 3.89
CA LYS A 122 -11.12 26.83 3.74
C LYS A 122 -12.34 27.03 2.84
N PRO A 123 -13.44 27.63 3.34
CA PRO A 123 -14.51 28.05 2.46
C PRO A 123 -14.02 29.18 1.54
N GLU A 124 -14.44 29.15 0.27
CA GLU A 124 -14.18 30.25 -0.68
C GLU A 124 -15.18 31.42 -0.50
N SER A 125 -16.24 31.21 0.28
CA SER A 125 -17.24 32.22 0.62
C SER A 125 -17.02 32.78 2.03
N ASP A 126 -17.00 34.11 2.15
CA ASP A 126 -16.91 34.84 3.42
C ASP A 126 -18.22 34.82 4.24
N GLY A 127 -19.24 34.05 3.82
CA GLY A 127 -20.49 33.91 4.56
C GLY A 127 -20.25 33.30 5.95
N PHE A 128 -20.65 34.00 7.02
CA PHE A 128 -20.40 33.60 8.42
C PHE A 128 -20.80 32.15 8.77
N GLY A 129 -21.80 31.58 8.10
CA GLY A 129 -22.26 30.20 8.34
C GLY A 129 -21.47 29.10 7.61
N SER A 130 -20.67 29.44 6.59
CA SER A 130 -20.00 28.44 5.74
C SER A 130 -18.96 27.61 6.48
N ALA A 131 -18.29 28.21 7.47
CA ALA A 131 -17.30 27.56 8.33
C ALA A 131 -17.89 26.51 9.28
N PHE A 132 -19.20 26.49 9.48
CA PHE A 132 -19.89 25.51 10.32
C PHE A 132 -20.52 24.37 9.50
N LEU A 133 -20.57 24.50 8.17
CA LEU A 133 -21.00 23.43 7.28
C LEU A 133 -19.94 22.33 7.19
N LEU A 134 -18.68 22.76 7.12
CA LEU A 134 -17.50 21.92 7.22
C LEU A 134 -16.44 22.65 8.03
N LEU A 135 -16.02 22.05 9.13
CA LEU A 135 -15.12 22.68 10.10
C LEU A 135 -13.74 22.95 9.45
N PRO A 136 -13.02 24.02 9.82
CA PRO A 136 -11.75 24.37 9.16
C PRO A 136 -10.58 23.43 9.51
N GLY A 137 -10.73 22.56 10.51
CA GLY A 137 -9.70 21.65 10.99
C GLY A 137 -8.90 22.21 12.18
N PRO A 138 -7.70 21.67 12.46
CA PRO A 138 -6.90 20.76 11.62
C PRO A 138 -7.37 19.29 11.64
N TYR A 139 -7.35 18.63 10.49
CA TYR A 139 -7.77 17.24 10.35
C TYR A 139 -6.60 16.25 10.46
N GLU A 140 -6.86 15.14 11.15
CA GLU A 140 -6.05 13.93 11.04
C GLU A 140 -6.51 13.13 9.82
N TYR A 141 -5.58 12.76 8.94
CA TYR A 141 -5.91 12.03 7.70
C TYR A 141 -5.36 10.61 7.73
N ASP A 142 -6.25 9.63 7.54
CA ASP A 142 -5.90 8.23 7.33
C ASP A 142 -5.96 7.88 5.82
N PRO A 143 -4.81 7.73 5.15
CA PRO A 143 -4.76 7.40 3.73
C PRO A 143 -5.24 5.98 3.43
N ALA A 144 -5.31 5.06 4.42
CA ALA A 144 -5.77 3.69 4.20
C ALA A 144 -7.29 3.62 4.05
N THR A 145 -8.02 4.45 4.81
CA THR A 145 -9.48 4.55 4.74
C THR A 145 -9.97 5.72 3.89
N ALA A 146 -9.07 6.61 3.48
CA ALA A 146 -9.38 7.87 2.83
C ALA A 146 -10.33 8.72 3.68
N THR A 147 -10.02 8.84 4.98
CA THR A 147 -10.87 9.56 5.95
C THR A 147 -10.07 10.68 6.60
N ALA A 148 -10.66 11.87 6.68
CA ALA A 148 -10.17 12.99 7.48
C ALA A 148 -11.10 13.19 8.68
N THR A 149 -10.53 13.25 9.88
CA THR A 149 -11.28 13.44 11.14
C THR A 149 -10.79 14.67 11.90
N TYR A 150 -11.72 15.42 12.46
CA TYR A 150 -11.46 16.54 13.35
C TYR A 150 -12.34 16.40 14.58
N GLU A 151 -11.76 16.63 15.76
CA GLU A 151 -12.48 16.67 17.03
C GLU A 151 -11.91 17.83 17.88
N ALA A 152 -12.79 18.60 18.50
CA ALA A 152 -12.43 19.61 19.48
C ALA A 152 -13.53 19.73 20.53
N GLU A 153 -13.14 19.80 21.80
CA GLU A 153 -14.07 19.83 22.93
C GLU A 153 -13.65 20.90 23.95
N THR A 154 -14.62 21.55 24.54
CA THR A 154 -14.51 22.44 25.70
C THR A 154 -15.56 22.08 26.73
N GLU A 155 -15.58 22.79 27.87
CA GLU A 155 -16.64 22.61 28.87
C GLU A 155 -18.04 23.03 28.40
N TYR A 156 -18.12 23.79 27.29
CA TYR A 156 -19.37 24.37 26.78
C TYR A 156 -19.83 23.74 25.46
N TRP A 157 -18.89 23.31 24.63
CA TRP A 157 -19.18 22.80 23.29
C TRP A 157 -18.26 21.66 22.88
N SER A 158 -18.79 20.79 22.04
CA SER A 158 -18.07 19.74 21.32
C SER A 158 -18.27 19.94 19.81
N LEU A 159 -17.21 19.76 19.05
CA LEU A 159 -17.16 19.84 17.60
C LEU A 159 -16.52 18.57 17.06
N SER A 160 -17.17 17.95 16.07
CA SER A 160 -16.57 16.84 15.33
C SER A 160 -16.87 16.96 13.85
N ALA A 161 -15.95 16.49 13.02
CA ALA A 161 -16.19 16.34 11.59
C ALA A 161 -15.51 15.07 11.07
N HIS A 162 -16.27 14.29 10.31
CA HIS A 162 -15.77 13.13 9.57
C HIS A 162 -15.95 13.40 8.09
N VAL A 163 -14.87 13.32 7.32
CA VAL A 163 -14.90 13.48 5.86
C VAL A 163 -14.32 12.23 5.23
N ARG A 164 -15.11 11.56 4.39
CA ARG A 164 -14.69 10.37 3.68
C ARG A 164 -14.55 10.69 2.20
N PHE A 165 -13.39 10.38 1.63
CA PHE A 165 -13.11 10.58 0.22
C PHE A 165 -13.23 9.27 -0.57
N ILE A 166 -13.69 9.40 -1.81
CA ILE A 166 -13.80 8.30 -2.77
C ILE A 166 -13.26 8.80 -4.10
N TYR A 167 -12.35 8.04 -4.71
CA TYR A 167 -11.95 8.26 -6.09
C TYR A 167 -12.77 7.35 -7.00
N GLU A 168 -13.60 7.97 -7.84
CA GLU A 168 -14.53 7.28 -8.73
C GLU A 168 -14.55 7.99 -10.09
N GLU A 169 -14.52 7.23 -11.19
CA GLU A 169 -14.61 7.77 -12.56
C GLU A 169 -13.59 8.88 -12.89
N GLY A 170 -12.41 8.83 -12.26
CA GLY A 170 -11.34 9.81 -12.50
C GLY A 170 -11.47 11.10 -11.70
N THR A 171 -12.41 11.19 -10.76
CA THR A 171 -12.66 12.38 -9.95
C THR A 171 -12.72 12.01 -8.46
N VAL A 172 -12.22 12.89 -7.60
CA VAL A 172 -12.37 12.73 -6.13
C VAL A 172 -13.71 13.32 -5.70
N ARG A 173 -14.45 12.56 -4.91
CA ARG A 173 -15.69 12.97 -4.24
C ARG A 173 -15.52 12.82 -2.74
N PHE A 174 -16.30 13.57 -1.97
CA PHE A 174 -16.37 13.37 -0.53
C PHE A 174 -17.81 13.33 -0.03
N SER A 175 -18.00 12.64 1.08
CA SER A 175 -19.15 12.79 1.96
C SER A 175 -18.65 13.23 3.34
N SER A 176 -19.41 14.09 4.00
CA SER A 176 -19.06 14.61 5.32
C SER A 176 -20.25 14.66 6.26
N ASP A 177 -19.97 14.49 7.54
CA ASP A 177 -20.83 14.83 8.65
C ASP A 177 -20.04 15.72 9.61
N SER A 178 -20.57 16.91 9.91
CA SER A 178 -20.00 17.83 10.88
C SER A 178 -21.03 18.05 11.98
N THR A 179 -20.64 17.80 13.23
CA THR A 179 -21.51 17.91 14.40
C THR A 179 -21.01 19.00 15.34
N LEU A 180 -21.93 19.84 15.79
CA LEU A 180 -21.75 20.79 16.88
C LEU A 180 -22.71 20.41 18.00
N GLU A 181 -22.18 20.21 19.19
CA GLU A 181 -22.94 19.98 20.41
C GLU A 181 -22.72 21.15 21.37
N ASP A 182 -23.82 21.78 21.80
CA ASP A 182 -23.87 22.71 22.92
C ASP A 182 -24.18 21.91 24.18
N ILE A 183 -23.18 21.78 25.05
CA ILE A 183 -23.21 20.95 26.26
C ILE A 183 -24.08 21.60 27.34
N GLU A 184 -24.11 22.94 27.42
CA GLU A 184 -24.93 23.66 28.41
C GLU A 184 -26.41 23.60 28.08
N GLU A 185 -26.77 23.80 26.81
CA GLU A 185 -28.16 23.78 26.36
C GLU A 185 -28.66 22.37 26.01
N GLY A 186 -27.75 21.38 25.95
CA GLY A 186 -28.06 20.01 25.57
C GLY A 186 -28.58 19.89 24.14
N ARG A 187 -28.06 20.72 23.23
CA ARG A 187 -28.49 20.78 21.83
C ARG A 187 -27.38 20.24 20.93
N THR A 188 -27.76 19.42 19.97
CA THR A 188 -26.84 18.89 18.97
C THR A 188 -27.35 19.21 17.58
N VAL A 189 -26.45 19.65 16.72
CA VAL A 189 -26.70 19.97 15.32
C VAL A 189 -25.69 19.21 14.47
N THR A 190 -26.18 18.43 13.52
CA THR A 190 -25.34 17.74 12.54
C THR A 190 -25.68 18.23 11.13
N THR A 191 -24.65 18.62 10.39
CA THR A 191 -24.73 19.00 8.99
C THR A 191 -24.10 17.93 8.13
N TYR A 192 -24.80 17.54 7.07
CA TYR A 192 -24.29 16.59 6.08
C TYR A 192 -23.93 17.32 4.79
N GLY A 193 -22.77 16.97 4.23
CA GLY A 193 -22.27 17.57 3.01
C GLY A 193 -21.74 16.54 2.02
N GLU A 194 -21.99 16.73 0.74
CA GLU A 194 -21.40 15.96 -0.35
C GLU A 194 -20.68 16.89 -1.30
N GLY A 195 -19.45 16.54 -1.70
CA GLY A 195 -18.66 17.38 -2.59
C GLY A 195 -17.96 16.61 -3.69
N THR A 196 -17.66 17.33 -4.78
CA THR A 196 -16.90 16.83 -5.93
C THR A 196 -15.76 17.79 -6.20
N LYS A 197 -14.56 17.26 -6.42
CA LYS A 197 -13.39 18.06 -6.80
C LYS A 197 -13.61 18.69 -8.18
N ILE A 198 -13.26 19.96 -8.34
CA ILE A 198 -13.54 20.75 -9.56
C ILE A 198 -12.29 21.29 -10.26
N ASP A 199 -11.09 20.96 -9.77
CA ASP A 199 -9.81 21.34 -10.35
C ASP A 199 -8.89 20.15 -10.67
#